data_AF-A0A3A0F2E8-F1
#
_entry.id   AF-A0A3A0F2E8-F1
#
_cell.length_a   1.000
_cell.length_b   1.000
_cell.length_c   1.000
_cell.angle_alpha   90.00
_cell.angle_beta   90.00
_cell.angle_gamma   90.00
#
_symmetry.space_group_name_H-M   'P 1'
#
loop_
_entity.id
_entity.type
_entity.pdbx_description
1 polymer ?
#
loop_
_entity_poly.entity_id
_entity_poly.type
_entity_poly.pdbx_seq_one_letter_code
_entity_poly.pdbx_strand_id
1 'polypeptide(L)'
;MRAVARVASAGALCAALAAAPTVCAEISLPQGPGVDLVYARCRTCHDLQYLVDSAGLLPAQWVSVLQSMHDYGLKLSDAEQQEILGYLTKYLGPNPPPSTQTAKAGADTATAKTARIDGHAVYERNCASCHGAEAQGDAQRVPPLAGNDDLQRDPLLPVLVVLNGLAGPIDVEGRHFDSSMPPFDHLSDAQIAAVVNYLRDADDGHAVTPSTVAFQRSRDLSPGEVRAYRARTH
;
A
#
# COMPACT_ATOMS: atom_id res chain seq x y z
N MET A 1 68.41 -44.42 15.41
CA MET A 1 68.41 -43.08 14.76
C MET A 1 67.35 -43.07 13.67
N ARG A 2 66.21 -42.39 13.90
CA ARG A 2 65.32 -41.86 12.85
C ARG A 2 64.38 -40.87 13.54
N ALA A 3 64.65 -39.59 13.32
CA ALA A 3 63.82 -38.48 13.73
C ALA A 3 62.53 -38.47 12.90
N VAL A 4 61.39 -38.21 13.53
CA VAL A 4 60.15 -37.88 12.82
C VAL A 4 59.69 -36.51 13.33
N ALA A 5 59.69 -35.58 12.38
CA ALA A 5 59.44 -34.16 12.57
C ALA A 5 57.95 -33.87 12.82
N ARG A 6 57.73 -32.79 13.58
CA ARG A 6 56.43 -32.15 13.80
C ARG A 6 55.93 -31.54 12.48
N VAL A 7 54.66 -31.78 12.15
CA VAL A 7 53.91 -30.94 11.20
C VAL A 7 52.72 -30.37 11.97
N ALA A 8 52.77 -29.07 12.24
CA ALA A 8 51.66 -28.31 12.76
C ALA A 8 50.81 -27.81 11.58
N SER A 9 49.56 -28.25 11.52
CA SER A 9 48.61 -27.82 10.49
C SER A 9 48.01 -26.47 10.90
N ALA A 10 48.38 -25.40 10.18
CA ALA A 10 47.69 -24.12 10.23
C ALA A 10 46.43 -24.19 9.38
N GLY A 11 45.27 -24.34 10.02
CA GLY A 11 43.97 -24.21 9.37
C GLY A 11 43.62 -22.73 9.19
N ALA A 12 43.60 -22.26 7.95
CA ALA A 12 43.16 -20.90 7.60
C ALA A 12 41.64 -20.77 7.79
N LEU A 13 41.23 -19.88 8.69
CA LEU A 13 39.84 -19.44 8.82
C LEU A 13 39.53 -18.45 7.69
N CYS A 14 38.86 -18.90 6.64
CA CYS A 14 38.20 -18.00 5.69
C CYS A 14 36.92 -17.45 6.35
N ALA A 15 36.98 -16.24 6.89
CA ALA A 15 35.80 -15.48 7.26
C ALA A 15 35.17 -14.92 5.97
N ALA A 16 34.13 -15.58 5.47
CA ALA A 16 33.26 -15.00 4.44
C ALA A 16 32.46 -13.86 5.08
N LEU A 17 32.76 -12.61 4.73
CA LEU A 17 31.86 -11.49 4.99
C LEU A 17 30.62 -11.69 4.12
N ALA A 18 29.54 -12.17 4.71
CA ALA A 18 28.21 -12.05 4.12
C ALA A 18 27.80 -10.58 4.18
N ALA A 19 27.77 -9.91 3.02
CA ALA A 19 27.11 -8.63 2.88
C ALA A 19 25.60 -8.86 3.11
N ALA A 20 25.06 -8.29 4.19
CA ALA A 20 23.63 -8.28 4.42
C ALA A 20 22.95 -7.46 3.31
N PRO A 21 21.78 -7.90 2.78
CA PRO A 21 21.05 -7.11 1.80
C PRO A 21 20.61 -5.81 2.46
N THR A 22 20.96 -4.67 1.85
CA THR A 22 20.33 -3.40 2.13
C THR A 22 18.88 -3.50 1.71
N VAL A 23 17.99 -3.72 2.68
CA VAL A 23 16.57 -3.42 2.55
C VAL A 23 16.47 -1.93 2.25
N CYS A 24 16.03 -1.59 1.03
CA CYS A 24 15.55 -0.24 0.74
C CYS A 24 14.36 -0.03 1.67
N ALA A 25 14.52 0.85 2.66
CA ALA A 25 13.40 1.21 3.52
C ALA A 25 12.31 1.82 2.63
N GLU A 26 11.17 1.15 2.52
CA GLU A 26 10.03 1.71 1.79
C GLU A 26 9.57 2.99 2.51
N ILE A 27 9.29 4.03 1.72
CA ILE A 27 8.81 5.32 2.23
C ILE A 27 7.40 5.11 2.79
N SER A 28 7.29 4.99 4.11
CA SER A 28 6.03 4.85 4.82
C SER A 28 5.74 6.08 5.68
N LEU A 29 4.50 6.56 5.63
CA LEU A 29 4.02 7.67 6.44
C LEU A 29 3.42 7.13 7.76
N PRO A 30 3.47 7.89 8.87
CA PRO A 30 2.80 7.50 10.11
C PRO A 30 1.31 7.21 9.92
N GLN A 31 0.80 6.13 10.49
CA GLN A 31 -0.63 5.81 10.35
C GLN A 31 -1.51 6.78 11.15
N GLY A 32 -2.62 7.23 10.55
CA GLY A 32 -3.56 8.14 11.18
C GLY A 32 -4.61 8.73 10.23
N PRO A 33 -5.62 9.46 10.74
CA PRO A 33 -6.66 10.07 9.91
C PRO A 33 -6.08 11.02 8.87
N GLY A 34 -6.50 10.87 7.61
CA GLY A 34 -6.05 11.68 6.47
C GLY A 34 -4.81 11.14 5.73
N VAL A 35 -4.17 10.07 6.23
CA VAL A 35 -2.98 9.50 5.59
C VAL A 35 -3.31 8.93 4.20
N ASP A 36 -4.47 8.32 4.04
CA ASP A 36 -4.96 7.79 2.77
C ASP A 36 -5.14 8.90 1.73
N LEU A 37 -5.67 10.05 2.16
CA LEU A 37 -5.80 11.20 1.29
C LEU A 37 -4.44 11.77 0.87
N VAL A 38 -3.44 11.78 1.77
CA VAL A 38 -2.06 12.16 1.42
C VAL A 38 -1.47 11.19 0.41
N TYR A 39 -1.59 9.89 0.63
CA TYR A 39 -1.12 8.86 -0.30
C TYR A 39 -1.79 8.95 -1.66
N ALA A 40 -3.09 9.25 -1.71
CA ALA A 40 -3.87 9.39 -2.93
C ALA A 40 -3.47 10.63 -3.75
N ARG A 41 -3.30 11.77 -3.09
CA ARG A 41 -3.09 13.06 -3.76
C ARG A 41 -1.62 13.35 -4.05
N CYS A 42 -0.73 13.05 -3.11
CA CYS A 42 0.68 13.44 -3.23
C CYS A 42 1.48 12.48 -4.13
N ARG A 43 1.12 11.19 -4.21
CA ARG A 43 1.79 10.21 -5.10
C ARG A 43 1.41 10.33 -6.57
N THR A 44 0.51 11.24 -6.92
CA THR A 44 0.07 11.40 -8.32
C THR A 44 1.20 11.91 -9.22
N CYS A 45 2.16 12.68 -8.68
CA CYS A 45 3.22 13.29 -9.49
C CYS A 45 4.65 12.86 -9.11
N HIS A 46 4.91 12.59 -7.83
CA HIS A 46 6.22 12.19 -7.32
C HIS A 46 6.06 11.23 -6.13
N ASP A 47 7.12 10.56 -5.71
CA ASP A 47 7.09 9.74 -4.48
C ASP A 47 6.99 10.60 -3.21
N LEU A 48 6.83 9.96 -2.05
CA LEU A 48 6.60 10.68 -0.80
C LEU A 48 7.89 11.08 -0.06
N GLN A 49 9.07 10.93 -0.66
CA GLN A 49 10.34 11.22 0.02
C GLN A 49 10.40 12.69 0.45
N TYR A 50 9.96 13.60 -0.44
CA TYR A 50 9.93 15.04 -0.14
C TYR A 50 9.08 15.38 1.09
N LEU A 51 8.02 14.60 1.37
CA LEU A 51 7.18 14.77 2.55
C LEU A 51 7.91 14.32 3.83
N VAL A 52 8.61 13.19 3.76
CA VAL A 52 9.42 12.69 4.89
C VAL A 52 10.59 13.63 5.19
N ASP A 53 11.27 14.11 4.15
CA ASP A 53 12.38 15.06 4.29
C ASP A 53 11.93 16.41 4.86
N SER A 54 10.65 16.74 4.69
CA SER A 54 10.02 17.96 5.22
C SER A 54 9.42 17.78 6.62
N ALA A 55 9.62 16.64 7.27
CA ALA A 55 9.13 16.43 8.63
C ALA A 55 9.73 17.48 9.60
N GLY A 56 8.90 18.01 10.49
CA GLY A 56 9.25 19.08 11.43
C GLY A 56 8.81 20.48 11.01
N LEU A 57 8.23 20.66 9.82
CA LEU A 57 7.69 21.95 9.39
C LEU A 57 6.51 22.42 10.26
N LEU A 58 6.42 23.73 10.45
CA LEU A 58 5.30 24.39 11.11
C LEU A 58 4.06 24.41 10.22
N PRO A 59 2.84 24.54 10.77
CA PRO A 59 1.59 24.54 9.99
C PRO A 59 1.59 25.54 8.83
N ALA A 60 2.07 26.76 9.06
CA ALA A 60 2.15 27.79 8.02
C ALA A 60 3.13 27.42 6.89
N GLN A 61 4.18 26.66 7.19
CA GLN A 61 5.12 26.19 6.17
C GLN A 61 4.52 25.03 5.36
N TRP A 62 3.75 24.15 5.99
CA TRP A 62 2.98 23.12 5.29
C TRP A 62 1.95 23.72 4.33
N VAL A 63 1.29 24.81 4.70
CA VAL A 63 0.40 25.55 3.79
C VAL A 63 1.17 26.02 2.55
N SER A 64 2.38 26.56 2.71
CA SER A 64 3.22 26.97 1.58
C SER A 64 3.64 25.79 0.69
N VAL A 65 3.93 24.63 1.28
CA VAL A 65 4.23 23.39 0.52
C VAL A 65 3.01 22.99 -0.32
N LEU A 66 1.83 22.90 0.28
CA LEU A 66 0.59 22.56 -0.43
C LEU A 66 0.26 23.57 -1.53
N GLN A 67 0.45 24.87 -1.27
CA GLN A 67 0.26 25.92 -2.26
C GLN A 67 1.20 25.74 -3.45
N SER A 68 2.48 25.46 -3.20
CA SER A 68 3.44 25.25 -4.29
C SER A 68 3.03 24.07 -5.17
N MET A 69 2.54 22.97 -4.58
CA MET A 69 2.06 21.82 -5.34
C MET A 69 0.77 22.15 -6.11
N HIS A 70 -0.12 22.95 -5.53
CA HIS A 70 -1.31 23.46 -6.21
C HIS A 70 -0.92 24.29 -7.45
N ASP A 71 0.09 25.15 -7.32
CA ASP A 71 0.61 25.94 -8.44
C ASP A 71 1.23 25.06 -9.55
N TYR A 72 1.76 23.88 -9.19
CA TYR A 72 2.20 22.84 -10.13
C TYR A 72 1.08 21.94 -10.65
N GLY A 73 -0.18 22.18 -10.27
CA GLY A 73 -1.35 21.51 -10.82
C GLY A 73 -2.02 20.48 -9.91
N LEU A 74 -1.60 20.36 -8.64
CA LEU A 74 -2.33 19.58 -7.64
C LEU A 74 -3.73 20.18 -7.43
N LYS A 75 -4.77 19.36 -7.56
CA LYS A 75 -6.16 19.77 -7.34
C LYS A 75 -6.68 19.15 -6.05
N LEU A 76 -7.03 20.01 -5.09
CA LEU A 76 -7.66 19.64 -3.83
C LEU A 76 -8.91 20.51 -3.64
N SER A 77 -9.98 19.92 -3.11
CA SER A 77 -11.04 20.70 -2.49
C SER A 77 -10.59 21.31 -1.17
N ASP A 78 -11.28 22.35 -0.69
CA ASP A 78 -10.97 22.98 0.61
C ASP A 78 -11.01 21.98 1.77
N ALA A 79 -11.95 21.03 1.73
CA ALA A 79 -12.08 19.98 2.74
C ALA A 79 -10.87 19.03 2.70
N GLU A 80 -10.45 18.60 1.51
CA GLU A 80 -9.28 17.73 1.36
C GLU A 80 -7.99 18.43 1.80
N GLN A 81 -7.83 19.71 1.46
CA GLN A 81 -6.67 20.50 1.90
C GLN A 81 -6.61 20.61 3.42
N GLN A 82 -7.75 20.82 4.09
CA GLN A 82 -7.82 20.88 5.55
C GLN A 82 -7.47 19.54 6.20
N GLU A 83 -7.98 18.43 5.65
CA GLU A 83 -7.69 17.09 6.15
C GLU A 83 -6.21 16.74 5.99
N ILE A 84 -5.63 16.99 4.82
CA ILE A 84 -4.20 16.82 4.55
C ILE A 84 -3.37 17.68 5.51
N LEU A 85 -3.67 18.98 5.64
CA LEU A 85 -2.92 19.87 6.53
C LEU A 85 -2.99 19.42 7.99
N GLY A 86 -4.14 18.94 8.43
CA GLY A 86 -4.34 18.36 9.76
C GLY A 86 -3.44 17.14 9.99
N TYR A 87 -3.37 16.24 9.01
CA TYR A 87 -2.47 15.09 9.06
C TYR A 87 -0.99 15.53 9.09
N LEU A 88 -0.55 16.37 8.14
CA LEU A 88 0.84 16.81 8.03
C LEU A 88 1.33 17.51 9.30
N THR A 89 0.51 18.40 9.85
CA THR A 89 0.83 19.11 11.09
C THR A 89 0.94 18.16 12.28
N LYS A 90 0.04 17.18 12.39
CA LYS A 90 -0.03 16.29 13.54
C LYS A 90 1.05 15.21 13.50
N TYR A 91 1.27 14.60 12.35
CA TYR A 91 2.10 13.41 12.20
C TYR A 91 3.49 13.69 11.61
N LEU A 92 3.66 14.81 10.91
CA LEU A 92 4.94 15.26 10.33
C LEU A 92 5.34 16.67 10.81
N GLY A 93 4.71 17.19 11.87
CA GLY A 93 5.11 18.46 12.50
C GLY A 93 6.31 18.34 13.44
N PRO A 94 6.69 19.40 14.17
CA PRO A 94 7.86 19.41 15.07
C PRO A 94 7.75 18.44 16.26
N ASN A 95 6.53 18.12 16.67
CA ASN A 95 6.23 17.28 17.84
C ASN A 95 5.24 16.16 17.45
N PRO A 96 5.64 15.20 16.62
CA PRO A 96 4.74 14.14 16.20
C PRO A 96 4.44 13.18 17.37
N PRO A 97 3.26 12.55 17.43
CA PRO A 97 3.03 11.44 18.33
C PRO A 97 3.99 10.29 18.00
N PRO A 98 4.29 9.38 18.96
CA PRO A 98 5.08 8.20 18.68
C PRO A 98 4.56 7.48 17.43
N SER A 99 5.42 7.29 16.44
CA SER A 99 5.03 6.68 15.17
C SER A 99 4.66 5.22 15.41
N THR A 100 3.43 4.82 15.09
CA THR A 100 3.03 3.41 15.03
C THR A 100 3.52 2.72 13.75
N GLN A 101 4.65 3.18 13.16
CA GLN A 101 5.25 2.58 11.96
C GLN A 101 5.76 1.13 12.20
N THR A 102 5.84 0.67 13.46
CA THR A 102 6.33 -0.67 13.81
C THR A 102 5.26 -1.66 14.28
N ALA A 103 3.98 -1.32 14.15
CA ALA A 103 2.93 -2.33 14.22
C ALA A 103 2.28 -2.43 12.85
N LYS A 104 2.24 -3.65 12.29
CA LYS A 104 1.06 -4.06 11.51
C LYS A 104 -0.15 -3.86 12.43
N ALA A 105 -0.66 -2.63 12.53
CA ALA A 105 -1.84 -2.32 13.31
C ALA A 105 -2.99 -3.00 12.56
N GLY A 106 -3.58 -4.09 13.04
CA GLY A 106 -3.89 -4.37 14.43
C GLY A 106 -5.32 -3.89 14.60
N ALA A 107 -6.24 -4.86 14.55
CA ALA A 107 -7.67 -4.67 14.52
C ALA A 107 -8.11 -3.51 15.44
N ASP A 108 -8.72 -2.49 14.85
CA ASP A 108 -9.54 -1.54 15.59
C ASP A 108 -10.78 -2.28 16.11
N THR A 109 -10.63 -3.02 17.20
CA THR A 109 -11.72 -3.37 18.10
C THR A 109 -12.12 -2.14 18.89
N ALA A 110 -12.80 -1.21 18.23
CA ALA A 110 -13.60 -0.19 18.89
C ALA A 110 -15.07 -0.48 18.56
N THR A 111 -15.78 -1.01 19.55
CA THR A 111 -17.23 -1.07 19.62
C THR A 111 -17.82 0.34 19.61
N ALA A 112 -17.88 0.93 18.42
CA ALA A 112 -18.88 1.90 18.04
C ALA A 112 -19.71 1.23 16.92
N LYS A 113 -20.97 1.59 16.75
CA LYS A 113 -21.65 1.36 15.46
C LYS A 113 -20.84 2.14 14.42
N THR A 114 -19.81 1.52 13.86
CA THR A 114 -18.95 2.13 12.86
C THR A 114 -19.88 2.47 11.70
N ALA A 115 -20.00 3.76 11.38
CA ALA A 115 -20.64 4.16 10.14
C ALA A 115 -20.02 3.32 9.02
N ARG A 116 -20.86 2.66 8.22
CA ARG A 116 -20.39 1.80 7.12
C ARG A 116 -19.47 2.66 6.26
N ILE A 117 -18.21 2.26 6.13
CA ILE A 117 -17.27 2.95 5.25
C ILE A 117 -17.81 2.81 3.83
N ASP A 118 -17.95 3.93 3.14
CA ASP A 118 -18.39 3.95 1.76
C ASP A 118 -17.25 3.47 0.84
N GLY A 119 -17.38 2.24 0.33
CA GLY A 119 -16.41 1.63 -0.56
C GLY A 119 -16.25 2.38 -1.89
N HIS A 120 -17.30 3.04 -2.39
CA HIS A 120 -17.22 3.87 -3.58
C HIS A 120 -16.34 5.10 -3.33
N ALA A 121 -16.52 5.78 -2.19
CA ALA A 121 -15.67 6.91 -1.83
C ALA A 121 -14.20 6.50 -1.60
N VAL A 122 -13.94 5.27 -1.14
CA VAL A 122 -12.57 4.73 -1.08
C VAL A 122 -12.03 4.49 -2.50
N TYR A 123 -12.84 3.92 -3.40
CA TYR A 123 -12.49 3.69 -4.79
C TYR A 123 -12.14 4.99 -5.55
N GLU A 124 -13.03 5.99 -5.50
CA GLU A 124 -12.82 7.27 -6.19
C GLU A 124 -11.53 7.96 -5.78
N ARG A 125 -11.21 7.91 -4.48
CA ARG A 125 -10.00 8.53 -3.94
C ARG A 125 -8.73 7.79 -4.31
N ASN A 126 -8.74 6.47 -4.29
CA ASN A 126 -7.51 5.67 -4.31
C ASN A 126 -7.25 4.93 -5.62
N CYS A 127 -8.29 4.61 -6.38
CA CYS A 127 -8.21 3.66 -7.49
C CYS A 127 -8.59 4.29 -8.84
N ALA A 128 -9.54 5.22 -8.85
CA ALA A 128 -10.14 5.76 -10.07
C ALA A 128 -9.18 6.55 -10.97
N SER A 129 -8.09 7.09 -10.42
CA SER A 129 -7.06 7.80 -11.21
C SER A 129 -6.37 6.88 -12.23
N CYS A 130 -6.26 5.59 -11.93
CA CYS A 130 -5.68 4.58 -12.82
C CYS A 130 -6.78 3.73 -13.48
N HIS A 131 -7.74 3.23 -12.70
CA HIS A 131 -8.77 2.30 -13.19
C HIS A 131 -10.00 3.00 -13.79
N GLY A 132 -10.04 4.33 -13.80
CA GLY A 132 -11.15 5.12 -14.32
C GLY A 132 -12.29 5.29 -13.32
N ALA A 133 -13.19 6.24 -13.57
CA ALA A 133 -14.31 6.51 -12.65
C ALA A 133 -15.30 5.33 -12.53
N GLU A 134 -15.44 4.52 -13.59
CA GLU A 134 -16.36 3.38 -13.66
C GLU A 134 -15.61 2.05 -13.58
N ALA A 135 -14.36 2.03 -13.10
CA ALA A 135 -13.55 0.81 -13.04
C ALA A 135 -13.32 0.12 -14.38
N GLN A 136 -13.40 0.86 -15.48
CA GLN A 136 -13.25 0.35 -16.85
C GLN A 136 -11.81 0.04 -17.27
N GLY A 137 -10.82 0.56 -16.53
CA GLY A 137 -9.40 0.47 -16.88
C GLY A 137 -9.04 1.21 -18.17
N ASP A 138 -7.89 0.85 -18.74
CA ASP A 138 -7.50 1.22 -20.11
C ASP A 138 -7.14 -0.02 -20.92
N ALA A 139 -7.14 0.07 -22.25
CA ALA A 139 -6.98 -1.11 -23.11
C ALA A 139 -5.55 -1.69 -23.14
N GLN A 140 -4.56 -1.07 -22.50
CA GLN A 140 -3.14 -1.39 -22.73
C GLN A 140 -2.32 -1.63 -21.45
N ARG A 141 -2.67 -1.01 -20.34
CA ARG A 141 -1.84 -0.94 -19.12
C ARG A 141 -2.65 -1.24 -17.86
N VAL A 142 -3.88 -0.75 -17.77
CA VAL A 142 -4.69 -0.88 -16.55
C VAL A 142 -5.87 -1.81 -16.80
N PRO A 143 -5.93 -3.01 -16.18
CA PRO A 143 -7.04 -3.93 -16.42
C PRO A 143 -8.37 -3.37 -15.89
N PRO A 144 -9.51 -3.76 -16.51
CA PRO A 144 -10.82 -3.44 -15.94
C PRO A 144 -11.00 -4.14 -14.59
N LEU A 145 -11.72 -3.49 -13.69
CA LEU A 145 -12.23 -4.09 -12.47
C LEU A 145 -13.75 -4.29 -12.57
N ALA A 146 -14.46 -3.40 -13.29
CA ALA A 146 -15.88 -3.59 -13.59
C ALA A 146 -16.07 -4.80 -14.51
N GLY A 147 -16.98 -5.70 -14.15
CA GLY A 147 -17.28 -6.91 -14.92
C GLY A 147 -16.19 -8.00 -14.86
N ASN A 148 -15.11 -7.79 -14.10
CA ASN A 148 -14.00 -8.73 -14.04
C ASN A 148 -14.34 -9.94 -13.15
N ASP A 149 -14.59 -11.08 -13.80
CA ASP A 149 -14.95 -12.36 -13.16
C ASP A 149 -13.90 -12.85 -12.14
N ASP A 150 -12.63 -12.46 -12.29
CA ASP A 150 -11.57 -12.84 -11.36
C ASP A 150 -11.86 -12.33 -9.94
N LEU A 151 -12.42 -11.13 -9.83
CA LEU A 151 -12.76 -10.51 -8.55
C LEU A 151 -13.91 -11.24 -7.85
N GLN A 152 -14.77 -11.89 -8.64
CA GLN A 152 -15.92 -12.64 -8.14
C GLN A 152 -15.56 -14.05 -7.75
N ARG A 153 -14.68 -14.71 -8.53
CA ARG A 153 -14.29 -16.11 -8.34
C ARG A 153 -13.56 -16.34 -7.03
N ASP A 154 -12.67 -15.43 -6.65
CA ASP A 154 -11.91 -15.52 -5.41
C ASP A 154 -11.98 -14.19 -4.62
N PRO A 155 -12.75 -14.11 -3.52
CA PRO A 155 -12.84 -12.90 -2.71
C PRO A 155 -11.51 -12.47 -2.09
N LEU A 156 -10.54 -13.38 -1.93
CA LEU A 156 -9.25 -13.07 -1.35
C LEU A 156 -8.29 -12.44 -2.36
N LEU A 157 -8.41 -12.76 -3.65
CA LEU A 157 -7.54 -12.21 -4.68
C LEU A 157 -7.48 -10.66 -4.65
N PRO A 158 -8.61 -9.92 -4.70
CA PRO A 158 -8.55 -8.45 -4.65
C PRO A 158 -7.99 -7.93 -3.32
N VAL A 159 -8.20 -8.63 -2.20
CA VAL A 159 -7.60 -8.26 -0.91
C VAL A 159 -6.07 -8.35 -0.98
N LEU A 160 -5.54 -9.44 -1.55
CA LEU A 160 -4.10 -9.63 -1.69
C LEU A 160 -3.47 -8.61 -2.65
N VAL A 161 -4.15 -8.31 -3.76
CA VAL A 161 -3.71 -7.30 -4.73
C VAL A 161 -3.67 -5.90 -4.10
N VAL A 162 -4.70 -5.50 -3.36
CA VAL A 162 -4.72 -4.17 -2.70
C VAL A 162 -3.64 -4.07 -1.63
N LEU A 163 -3.43 -5.12 -0.84
CA LEU A 163 -2.43 -5.12 0.24
C LEU A 163 -0.98 -5.13 -0.27
N ASN A 164 -0.69 -5.91 -1.31
CA ASN A 164 0.69 -6.24 -1.67
C ASN A 164 1.08 -5.77 -3.08
N GLY A 165 0.14 -5.18 -3.82
CA GLY A 165 0.32 -4.88 -5.23
C GLY A 165 0.28 -6.13 -6.12
N LEU A 166 0.49 -5.90 -7.41
CA LEU A 166 0.55 -6.95 -8.43
C LEU A 166 1.47 -6.49 -9.56
N ALA A 167 2.44 -7.32 -9.95
CA ALA A 167 3.40 -6.97 -10.99
C ALA A 167 3.68 -8.13 -11.94
N GLY A 168 3.94 -7.78 -13.20
CA GLY A 168 4.27 -8.71 -14.28
C GLY A 168 3.06 -9.12 -15.12
N PRO A 169 3.27 -9.99 -16.14
CA PRO A 169 2.25 -10.32 -17.11
C PRO A 169 1.05 -11.06 -16.50
N ILE A 170 -0.15 -10.60 -16.85
CA ILE A 170 -1.45 -11.22 -16.55
C ILE A 170 -2.37 -11.08 -17.77
N ASP A 171 -3.30 -12.03 -17.92
CA ASP A 171 -4.37 -11.94 -18.92
C ASP A 171 -5.72 -11.76 -18.22
N VAL A 172 -6.43 -10.69 -18.52
CA VAL A 172 -7.77 -10.38 -17.99
C VAL A 172 -8.73 -10.30 -19.16
N GLU A 173 -9.77 -11.13 -19.17
CA GLU A 173 -10.77 -11.19 -20.26
C GLU A 173 -10.15 -11.35 -21.67
N GLY A 174 -9.08 -12.14 -21.78
CA GLY A 174 -8.37 -12.35 -23.04
C GLY A 174 -7.49 -11.19 -23.51
N ARG A 175 -7.33 -10.14 -22.69
CA ARG A 175 -6.41 -9.03 -22.93
C ARG A 175 -5.16 -9.17 -22.06
N HIS A 176 -4.01 -8.88 -22.66
CA HIS A 176 -2.72 -8.98 -22.00
C HIS A 176 -2.32 -7.67 -21.33
N PHE A 177 -1.85 -7.75 -20.09
CA PHE A 177 -1.35 -6.62 -19.31
C PHE A 177 -0.02 -6.99 -18.68
N ASP A 178 0.98 -6.12 -18.82
CA ASP A 178 2.28 -6.25 -18.14
C ASP A 178 2.63 -4.91 -17.51
N SER A 179 2.08 -4.68 -16.32
CA SER A 179 2.19 -3.43 -15.57
C SER A 179 2.32 -3.74 -14.09
N SER A 180 2.65 -2.72 -13.30
CA SER A 180 2.77 -2.82 -11.84
C SER A 180 1.68 -1.99 -11.18
N MET A 181 0.83 -2.65 -10.39
CA MET A 181 -0.07 -2.00 -9.44
C MET A 181 0.66 -1.92 -8.09
N PRO A 182 0.91 -0.71 -7.54
CA PRO A 182 1.55 -0.57 -6.24
C PRO A 182 0.63 -1.03 -5.10
N PRO A 183 1.19 -1.38 -3.93
CA PRO A 183 0.40 -1.67 -2.73
C PRO A 183 -0.32 -0.43 -2.19
N PHE A 184 -1.48 -0.68 -1.60
CA PHE A 184 -2.31 0.28 -0.87
C PHE A 184 -2.46 -0.15 0.60
N ASP A 185 -1.39 -0.69 1.17
CA ASP A 185 -1.29 -1.15 2.55
C ASP A 185 -1.48 -0.04 3.60
N HIS A 186 -1.31 1.23 3.22
CA HIS A 186 -1.67 2.38 4.06
C HIS A 186 -3.19 2.53 4.31
N LEU A 187 -4.04 1.89 3.51
CA LEU A 187 -5.47 1.83 3.78
C LEU A 187 -5.74 0.91 4.98
N SER A 188 -6.65 1.32 5.85
CA SER A 188 -7.11 0.47 6.96
C SER A 188 -7.79 -0.80 6.47
N ASP A 189 -7.80 -1.84 7.31
CA ASP A 189 -8.47 -3.11 6.99
C ASP A 189 -9.96 -2.93 6.65
N ALA A 190 -10.61 -1.95 7.29
CA ALA A 190 -12.00 -1.61 7.02
C ALA A 190 -12.18 -0.89 5.68
N GLN A 191 -11.26 -0.01 5.29
CA GLN A 191 -11.28 0.64 3.96
C GLN A 191 -11.05 -0.37 2.85
N ILE A 192 -10.08 -1.28 3.01
CA ILE A 192 -9.81 -2.34 2.03
C ILE A 192 -11.02 -3.28 1.91
N ALA A 193 -11.60 -3.72 3.03
CA ALA A 193 -12.82 -4.53 2.98
C ALA A 193 -13.96 -3.79 2.26
N ALA A 194 -14.16 -2.51 2.54
CA ALA A 194 -15.21 -1.70 1.91
C ALA A 194 -15.01 -1.57 0.39
N VAL A 195 -13.82 -1.23 -0.09
CA VAL A 195 -13.56 -1.07 -1.54
C VAL A 195 -13.63 -2.39 -2.30
N VAL A 196 -13.14 -3.48 -1.70
CA VAL A 196 -13.24 -4.81 -2.29
C VAL A 196 -14.70 -5.25 -2.39
N ASN A 197 -15.51 -5.02 -1.36
CA ASN A 197 -16.93 -5.35 -1.41
C ASN A 197 -17.71 -4.47 -2.40
N TYR A 198 -17.36 -3.19 -2.53
CA TYR A 198 -17.92 -2.30 -3.54
C TYR A 198 -17.65 -2.80 -4.96
N LEU A 199 -16.39 -3.11 -5.29
CA LEU A 199 -16.00 -3.60 -6.63
C LEU A 199 -16.61 -4.96 -6.96
N ARG A 200 -16.86 -5.78 -5.93
CA ARG A 200 -17.48 -7.09 -6.08
C ARG A 200 -19.01 -7.05 -6.07
N ASP A 201 -19.63 -5.91 -5.80
CA ASP A 201 -21.08 -5.83 -5.52
C ASP A 201 -21.52 -6.90 -4.49
N ALA A 202 -20.71 -7.07 -3.44
CA ALA A 202 -20.87 -8.18 -2.51
C ALA A 202 -22.09 -7.98 -1.60
N ASP A 203 -22.93 -9.01 -1.51
CA ASP A 203 -23.97 -9.09 -0.48
C ASP A 203 -23.38 -9.38 0.91
N ASP A 204 -24.21 -9.25 1.95
CA ASP A 204 -23.78 -9.45 3.34
C ASP A 204 -23.28 -10.90 3.60
N GLY A 205 -23.65 -11.89 2.77
CA GLY A 205 -23.24 -13.29 2.92
C GLY A 205 -21.86 -13.61 2.35
N HIS A 206 -21.37 -12.80 1.42
CA HIS A 206 -20.11 -13.01 0.69
C HIS A 206 -19.12 -11.84 0.85
N ALA A 207 -19.41 -10.92 1.77
CA ALA A 207 -18.60 -9.78 2.08
C ALA A 207 -17.25 -10.18 2.71
N VAL A 208 -16.17 -9.60 2.21
CA VAL A 208 -14.88 -9.58 2.88
C VAL A 208 -15.02 -8.74 4.14
N THR A 209 -14.52 -9.26 5.26
CA THR A 209 -14.55 -8.56 6.54
C THR A 209 -13.22 -7.87 6.84
N PRO A 210 -13.19 -6.82 7.68
CA PRO A 210 -11.94 -6.22 8.13
C PRO A 210 -10.99 -7.25 8.80
N SER A 211 -11.52 -8.23 9.53
CA SER A 211 -10.71 -9.29 10.13
C SER A 211 -10.08 -10.22 9.10
N THR A 212 -10.75 -10.48 7.97
CA THR A 212 -10.16 -11.20 6.83
C THR A 212 -8.97 -10.41 6.27
N VAL A 213 -9.11 -9.09 6.08
CA VAL A 213 -8.02 -8.25 5.58
C VAL A 213 -6.85 -8.23 6.58
N ALA A 214 -7.12 -8.05 7.87
CA ALA A 214 -6.11 -8.07 8.93
C ALA A 214 -5.30 -9.36 8.91
N PHE A 215 -5.97 -10.51 8.73
CA PHE A 215 -5.31 -11.80 8.61
C PHE A 215 -4.41 -11.86 7.36
N GLN A 216 -4.88 -11.40 6.21
CA GLN A 216 -4.07 -11.41 4.98
C GLN A 216 -2.88 -10.45 5.05
N ARG A 217 -3.03 -9.27 5.65
CA ARG A 217 -1.94 -8.29 5.86
C ARG A 217 -0.75 -8.88 6.63
N SER A 218 -1.01 -9.84 7.52
CA SER A 218 0.05 -10.51 8.27
C SER A 218 1.00 -11.34 7.38
N ARG A 219 0.56 -11.76 6.20
CA ARG A 219 1.25 -12.76 5.35
C ARG A 219 2.43 -12.24 4.52
N ASP A 220 2.56 -10.92 4.35
CA ASP A 220 3.70 -10.26 3.68
C ASP A 220 4.08 -10.92 2.33
N LEU A 221 3.22 -10.77 1.32
CA LEU A 221 3.47 -11.36 0.00
C LEU A 221 4.15 -10.33 -0.90
N SER A 222 5.04 -10.77 -1.77
CA SER A 222 5.52 -9.96 -2.89
C SER A 222 4.46 -9.84 -3.99
N PRO A 223 4.50 -8.77 -4.83
CA PRO A 223 3.63 -8.66 -6.01
C PRO A 223 3.70 -9.88 -6.94
N GLY A 224 4.87 -10.52 -7.04
CA GLY A 224 5.08 -11.73 -7.84
C GLY A 224 4.39 -12.96 -7.23
N GLU A 225 4.34 -13.08 -5.90
CA GLU A 225 3.61 -14.14 -5.21
C GLU A 225 2.09 -13.95 -5.32
N VAL A 226 1.60 -12.70 -5.32
CA VAL A 226 0.18 -12.43 -5.61
C VAL A 226 -0.16 -12.83 -7.06
N ARG A 227 0.70 -12.53 -8.03
CA ARG A 227 0.53 -13.00 -9.42
C ARG A 227 0.51 -14.52 -9.50
N ALA A 228 1.43 -15.19 -8.81
CA ALA A 228 1.46 -16.65 -8.75
C ALA A 228 0.23 -17.23 -8.05
N TYR A 229 -0.32 -16.54 -7.05
CA TYR A 229 -1.58 -16.89 -6.40
C TYR A 229 -2.73 -16.85 -7.40
N ARG A 230 -2.88 -15.74 -8.15
CA ARG A 230 -3.86 -15.61 -9.22
C ARG A 230 -3.73 -16.73 -10.25
N ALA A 231 -2.53 -17.04 -10.71
CA ALA A 231 -2.33 -18.10 -11.71
C ALA A 231 -2.76 -19.51 -11.25
N ARG A 232 -2.96 -19.76 -9.95
CA ARG A 232 -3.45 -21.05 -9.43
C ARG A 232 -4.96 -21.11 -9.27
N THR A 233 -5.63 -19.97 -9.25
CA THR A 233 -7.09 -19.84 -9.09
C THR A 233 -7.80 -19.57 -10.43
N HIS A 234 -7.03 -19.55 -11.53
CA HIS A 234 -7.43 -19.37 -12.92
C HIS A 234 -7.01 -20.58 -13.76
#